data_AF-A0A096M3S5-F1
#
_entry.id   AF-A0A096M3S5-F1
#
_cell.length_a   1.000
_cell.length_b   1.000
_cell.length_c   1.000
_cell.angle_alpha   90.00
_cell.angle_beta   90.00
_cell.angle_gamma   90.00
#
_symmetry.space_group_name_H-M   'P 1'
#
loop_
_entity.id
_entity.type
_entity.pdbx_description
1 polymer ?
#
loop_
_entity_poly.entity_id
_entity_poly.type
_entity_poly.pdbx_seq_one_letter_code
_entity_poly.pdbx_strand_id
1 'polypeptide(L)'
;MGLHQPATPLGIQELVAMSPELDTYAITKKVKEVLTDNNLGQRLFGETILGLTQGSVSDLLSRPKPWHKLSLKGREPFVRMQLWLNDPHNVEKLRVMKKMEKKAYLKRRYGLLSTGSDSDSPSTRSECVSPALASLDLCPFSQVKKPRVVLGAEEKEALRKAYMQEPYPSQNTIEMLASQLNLKTNTVINWFHNYRQG
;
A
#
# COMPACT_ATOMS: atom_id res chain seq x y z
N MET A 1 0.98 42.97 -20.33
CA MET A 1 1.80 42.23 -19.35
C MET A 1 0.90 41.18 -18.69
N GLY A 2 0.73 40.01 -19.31
CA GLY A 2 -0.03 38.91 -18.71
C GLY A 2 0.87 38.15 -17.75
N LEU A 3 0.51 38.11 -16.48
CA LEU A 3 1.23 37.35 -15.46
C LEU A 3 1.01 35.85 -15.72
N HIS A 4 2.08 35.19 -16.13
CA HIS A 4 2.17 33.74 -16.20
C HIS A 4 2.20 33.20 -14.76
N GLN A 5 1.09 32.63 -14.30
CA GLN A 5 1.08 31.86 -13.05
C GLN A 5 1.84 30.53 -13.30
N PRO A 6 2.78 30.14 -12.43
CA PRO A 6 3.36 28.81 -12.51
C PRO A 6 2.27 27.79 -12.18
N ALA A 7 1.95 26.91 -13.14
CA ALA A 7 1.03 25.81 -12.93
C ALA A 7 1.54 24.94 -11.78
N THR A 8 0.87 25.04 -10.62
CA THR A 8 1.01 24.07 -9.53
C THR A 8 0.72 22.68 -10.11
N PRO A 9 1.56 21.66 -9.86
CA PRO A 9 1.22 20.30 -10.26
C PRO A 9 -0.06 19.91 -9.53
N LEU A 10 -1.16 19.76 -10.28
CA LEU A 10 -2.45 19.36 -9.72
C LEU A 10 -2.26 18.11 -8.87
N GLY A 11 -2.74 18.16 -7.63
CA GLY A 11 -2.65 17.02 -6.73
C GLY A 11 -3.44 15.83 -7.28
N ILE A 12 -3.01 14.60 -6.97
CA ILE A 12 -3.74 13.38 -7.40
C ILE A 12 -5.22 13.41 -7.01
N GLN A 13 -5.57 14.04 -5.88
CA GLN A 13 -6.96 14.20 -5.44
C GLN A 13 -7.78 15.07 -6.40
N GLU A 14 -7.18 16.13 -6.94
CA GLU A 14 -7.82 17.03 -7.89
C GLU A 14 -7.94 16.36 -9.27
N LEU A 15 -6.90 15.65 -9.70
CA LEU A 15 -6.96 14.82 -10.90
C LEU A 15 -8.07 13.78 -10.82
N VAL A 16 -8.27 13.14 -9.66
CA VAL A 16 -9.35 12.18 -9.45
C VAL A 16 -10.73 12.83 -9.50
N ALA A 17 -10.89 14.03 -8.94
CA ALA A 17 -12.14 14.77 -8.98
C ALA A 17 -12.53 15.19 -10.41
N MET A 18 -11.53 15.47 -11.25
CA MET A 18 -11.72 15.89 -12.65
C MET A 18 -11.67 14.72 -13.66
N SER A 19 -11.31 13.51 -13.21
CA SER A 19 -11.16 12.36 -14.10
C SER A 19 -12.52 11.93 -14.66
N PRO A 20 -12.60 11.60 -15.97
CA PRO A 20 -13.78 10.98 -16.53
C PRO A 20 -14.05 9.63 -15.86
N GLU A 21 -15.27 9.12 -16.04
CA GLU A 21 -15.58 7.77 -15.58
C GLU A 21 -14.66 6.75 -16.26
N LEU A 22 -13.98 5.95 -15.44
CA LEU A 22 -13.02 4.96 -15.90
C LEU A 22 -13.64 3.56 -15.85
N ASP A 23 -13.37 2.75 -16.87
CA ASP A 23 -13.65 1.32 -16.81
C ASP A 23 -12.61 0.63 -15.93
N THR A 24 -12.99 0.35 -14.69
CA THR A 24 -12.12 -0.25 -13.68
C THR A 24 -11.70 -1.68 -14.04
N TYR A 25 -12.52 -2.42 -14.78
CA TYR A 25 -12.20 -3.77 -15.23
C TYR A 25 -11.20 -3.73 -16.38
N ALA A 26 -11.43 -2.87 -17.38
CA ALA A 26 -10.52 -2.74 -18.53
C ALA A 26 -9.13 -2.26 -18.09
N ILE A 27 -9.06 -1.26 -17.22
CA ILE A 27 -7.77 -0.73 -16.73
C ILE A 27 -7.01 -1.79 -15.94
N THR A 28 -7.66 -2.48 -15.00
CA THR A 28 -6.98 -3.51 -14.20
C THR A 28 -6.54 -4.71 -15.03
N LYS A 29 -7.34 -5.09 -16.04
CA LYS A 29 -6.96 -6.12 -17.02
C LYS A 29 -5.71 -5.71 -17.80
N LYS A 30 -5.69 -4.50 -18.37
CA LYS A 30 -4.53 -4.01 -19.13
C LYS A 30 -3.28 -3.89 -18.27
N VAL A 31 -3.41 -3.45 -17.01
CA VAL A 31 -2.28 -3.45 -16.06
C VAL A 31 -1.76 -4.87 -15.84
N LYS A 32 -2.64 -5.86 -15.61
CA LYS A 32 -2.21 -7.27 -15.43
C LYS A 32 -1.48 -7.82 -16.65
N GLU A 33 -1.96 -7.52 -17.86
CA GLU A 33 -1.35 -7.92 -19.12
C GLU A 33 0.07 -7.32 -19.23
N VAL A 34 0.19 -6.00 -19.11
CA VAL A 34 1.51 -5.32 -19.18
C VAL A 34 2.49 -5.86 -18.14
N LEU A 35 2.03 -6.12 -16.90
CA LEU A 35 2.90 -6.70 -15.88
C LEU A 35 3.36 -8.11 -16.22
N THR A 36 2.46 -8.95 -16.72
CA THR A 36 2.76 -10.33 -17.13
C THR A 36 3.73 -10.37 -18.29
N ASP A 37 3.45 -9.62 -19.35
CA ASP A 37 4.23 -9.59 -20.59
C ASP A 37 5.66 -9.07 -20.37
N ASN A 38 5.87 -8.28 -19.31
CA ASN A 38 7.16 -7.69 -18.97
C ASN A 38 7.84 -8.34 -17.76
N ASN A 39 7.31 -9.46 -17.25
CA ASN A 39 7.80 -10.18 -16.07
C ASN A 39 7.95 -9.28 -14.82
N LEU A 40 6.98 -8.39 -14.61
CA LEU A 40 6.90 -7.48 -13.48
C LEU A 40 5.88 -7.99 -12.45
N GLY A 41 6.25 -7.95 -11.18
CA GLY A 41 5.39 -8.42 -10.10
C GLY A 41 4.32 -7.40 -9.71
N GLN A 42 3.11 -7.86 -9.39
CA GLN A 42 2.03 -7.02 -8.86
C GLN A 42 2.44 -6.28 -7.58
N ARG A 43 3.24 -6.91 -6.71
CA ARG A 43 3.75 -6.29 -5.49
C ARG A 43 4.58 -5.03 -5.79
N LEU A 44 5.55 -5.16 -6.70
CA LEU A 44 6.40 -4.04 -7.12
C LEU A 44 5.55 -2.89 -7.65
N PHE A 45 4.59 -3.20 -8.52
CA PHE A 45 3.67 -2.20 -9.07
C PHE A 45 2.80 -1.56 -7.97
N GLY A 46 2.19 -2.37 -7.11
CA GLY A 46 1.31 -1.90 -6.04
C GLY A 46 2.02 -0.98 -5.06
N GLU A 47 3.22 -1.36 -4.61
CA GLU A 47 4.00 -0.57 -3.65
C GLU A 47 4.56 0.70 -4.30
N THR A 48 5.01 0.62 -5.55
CA THR A 48 5.73 1.73 -6.21
C THR A 48 4.80 2.75 -6.88
N ILE A 49 3.76 2.27 -7.57
CA ILE A 49 2.86 3.12 -8.38
C ILE A 49 1.59 3.46 -7.63
N LEU A 50 1.02 2.50 -6.90
CA LEU A 50 -0.27 2.70 -6.23
C LEU A 50 -0.14 3.12 -4.76
N GLY A 51 0.99 2.85 -4.12
CA GLY A 51 1.16 3.01 -2.68
C GLY A 51 0.34 2.01 -1.86
N LEU A 52 0.10 0.82 -2.42
CA LEU A 52 -0.71 -0.24 -1.82
C LEU A 52 0.15 -1.42 -1.38
N THR A 53 -0.29 -2.09 -0.32
CA THR A 53 0.33 -3.36 0.11
C THR A 53 0.06 -4.48 -0.91
N GLN A 54 0.89 -5.54 -0.90
CA GLN A 54 0.74 -6.69 -1.79
C GLN A 54 -0.67 -7.32 -1.74
N GLY A 55 -1.25 -7.48 -0.55
CA GLY A 55 -2.61 -8.02 -0.42
C GLY A 55 -3.64 -7.10 -1.08
N SER A 56 -3.57 -5.79 -0.78
CA SER A 56 -4.51 -4.81 -1.32
C SER A 56 -4.43 -4.69 -2.84
N VAL A 57 -3.24 -4.71 -3.44
CA VAL A 57 -3.09 -4.65 -4.90
C VAL A 57 -3.58 -5.96 -5.56
N SER A 58 -3.32 -7.12 -4.95
CA SER A 58 -3.81 -8.41 -5.46
C SER A 58 -5.34 -8.45 -5.49
N ASP A 59 -5.98 -8.03 -4.40
CA ASP A 59 -7.45 -7.96 -4.29
C ASP A 59 -8.02 -6.95 -5.30
N LEU A 60 -7.44 -5.75 -5.37
CA LEU A 60 -7.87 -4.68 -6.27
C LEU A 60 -7.82 -5.13 -7.75
N LEU A 61 -6.71 -5.74 -8.16
CA LEU A 61 -6.52 -6.20 -9.53
C LEU A 61 -7.43 -7.40 -9.85
N SER A 62 -7.75 -8.24 -8.86
CA SER A 62 -8.57 -9.45 -9.07
C SER A 62 -10.07 -9.19 -9.02
N ARG A 63 -10.52 -8.27 -8.17
CA ARG A 63 -11.94 -7.94 -7.97
C ARG A 63 -12.13 -6.43 -7.93
N PRO A 64 -11.88 -5.71 -9.04
CA PRO A 64 -12.11 -4.27 -9.08
C PRO A 64 -13.60 -3.98 -8.89
N LYS A 65 -13.90 -2.96 -8.08
CA LYS A 65 -15.28 -2.45 -7.95
C LYS A 65 -15.61 -1.53 -9.14
N PRO A 66 -16.87 -1.48 -9.60
CA PRO A 66 -17.31 -0.51 -10.59
C PRO A 66 -17.07 0.94 -10.14
N TRP A 67 -16.73 1.83 -11.08
CA TRP A 67 -16.35 3.23 -10.79
C TRP A 67 -17.38 4.01 -9.97
N HIS A 68 -18.67 3.88 -10.31
CA HIS A 68 -19.76 4.53 -9.58
C HIS A 68 -19.92 4.03 -8.12
N LYS A 69 -19.37 2.87 -7.77
CA LYS A 69 -19.36 2.33 -6.39
C LYS A 69 -18.11 2.69 -5.60
N LEU A 70 -17.19 3.46 -6.18
CA LEU A 70 -15.97 3.90 -5.51
C LEU A 70 -16.18 5.26 -4.86
N SER A 71 -15.65 5.40 -3.63
CA SER A 71 -15.44 6.72 -3.05
C SER A 71 -14.36 7.48 -3.83
N LEU A 72 -14.27 8.80 -3.64
CA LEU A 72 -13.24 9.63 -4.29
C LEU A 72 -11.82 9.07 -4.02
N LYS A 73 -11.52 8.74 -2.76
CA LYS A 73 -10.26 8.07 -2.39
C LYS A 73 -10.10 6.69 -3.04
N GLY A 74 -11.20 5.94 -3.17
CA GLY A 74 -11.20 4.63 -3.83
C GLY A 74 -10.93 4.68 -5.33
N ARG A 75 -11.09 5.84 -5.97
CA ARG A 75 -10.77 6.07 -7.39
C ARG A 75 -9.29 6.34 -7.64
N GLU A 76 -8.54 6.83 -6.65
CA GLU A 76 -7.10 7.14 -6.78
C GLU A 76 -6.28 6.01 -7.44
N PRO A 77 -6.41 4.73 -7.04
CA PRO A 77 -5.63 3.66 -7.65
C PRO A 77 -5.88 3.52 -9.15
N PHE A 78 -7.12 3.68 -9.60
CA PHE A 78 -7.48 3.55 -11.01
C PHE A 78 -6.98 4.73 -11.85
N VAL A 79 -7.01 5.94 -11.30
CA VAL A 79 -6.41 7.12 -11.95
C VAL A 79 -4.89 6.96 -12.05
N ARG A 80 -4.22 6.48 -10.99
CA ARG A 80 -2.78 6.17 -11.05
C ARG A 80 -2.47 5.06 -12.08
N MET A 81 -3.31 4.03 -12.18
CA MET A 81 -3.17 3.00 -13.22
C MET A 81 -3.33 3.59 -14.62
N GLN A 82 -4.31 4.46 -14.86
CA GLN A 82 -4.52 5.10 -16.15
C GLN A 82 -3.32 5.99 -16.53
N LEU A 83 -2.84 6.82 -15.59
CA LEU A 83 -1.66 7.66 -15.81
C LEU A 83 -0.42 6.81 -16.11
N TRP A 84 -0.24 5.71 -15.38
CA TRP A 84 0.86 4.78 -15.63
C TRP A 84 0.73 4.10 -17.00
N LEU A 85 -0.46 3.67 -17.41
CA LEU A 85 -0.68 3.06 -18.73
C LEU A 85 -0.48 4.05 -19.88
N ASN A 86 -0.73 5.34 -19.66
CA ASN A 86 -0.55 6.40 -20.66
C ASN A 86 0.91 6.85 -20.82
N ASP A 87 1.79 6.53 -19.86
CA ASP A 87 3.20 6.86 -19.94
C ASP A 87 3.95 5.84 -20.83
N PRO A 88 4.54 6.27 -21.96
CA PRO A 88 5.25 5.36 -22.87
C PRO A 88 6.49 4.71 -22.25
N HIS A 89 7.02 5.25 -21.15
CA HIS A 89 8.20 4.73 -20.45
C HIS A 89 7.85 4.01 -19.15
N ASN A 90 6.58 3.72 -18.91
CA ASN A 90 6.05 3.18 -17.66
C ASN A 90 6.76 1.91 -17.15
N VAL A 91 6.97 0.95 -18.05
CA VAL A 91 7.62 -0.33 -17.77
C VAL A 91 9.11 -0.11 -17.47
N GLU A 92 9.79 0.73 -18.25
CA GLU A 92 11.22 0.98 -18.06
C GLU A 92 11.49 1.68 -16.72
N LYS A 93 10.68 2.70 -16.40
CA LYS A 93 10.72 3.35 -15.08
C LYS A 93 10.53 2.34 -13.95
N LEU A 94 9.56 1.42 -14.09
CA LEU A 94 9.31 0.41 -13.06
C LEU A 94 10.46 -0.61 -12.91
N ARG A 95 11.14 -0.96 -14.01
CA ARG A 95 12.37 -1.79 -13.96
C ARG A 95 13.52 -1.07 -13.27
N VAL A 96 13.70 0.22 -13.54
CA VAL A 96 14.73 1.04 -12.87
C VAL A 96 14.46 1.08 -11.36
N MET A 97 13.21 1.29 -10.95
CA MET A 97 12.82 1.30 -9.54
C MET A 97 13.08 -0.05 -8.87
N LYS A 98 12.78 -1.18 -9.54
CA LYS A 98 13.13 -2.54 -9.07
C LYS A 98 14.63 -2.69 -8.77
N LYS A 99 15.49 -2.14 -9.64
CA LYS A 99 16.96 -2.18 -9.46
C LYS A 99 17.41 -1.30 -8.29
N MET A 100 16.83 -0.11 -8.15
CA MET A 100 17.15 0.83 -7.06
C MET A 100 16.81 0.25 -5.69
N GLU A 101 15.64 -0.39 -5.54
CA GLU A 101 15.23 -1.02 -4.28
C GLU A 101 16.20 -2.14 -3.87
N LYS A 102 16.63 -2.97 -4.83
CA LYS A 102 17.64 -4.01 -4.60
C LYS A 102 18.99 -3.42 -4.15
N LYS A 103 19.44 -2.33 -4.79
CA LYS A 103 20.69 -1.64 -4.39
C LYS A 103 20.58 -1.05 -2.99
N ALA A 104 19.46 -0.40 -2.66
CA ALA A 104 19.23 0.16 -1.32
C ALA A 104 19.15 -0.93 -0.24
N TYR A 105 18.52 -2.07 -0.54
CA TYR A 105 18.52 -3.24 0.34
C TYR A 105 19.94 -3.78 0.57
N LEU A 106 20.71 -3.97 -0.52
CA LEU A 106 22.07 -4.49 -0.43
C LEU A 106 22.98 -3.54 0.36
N LYS A 107 22.90 -2.22 0.12
CA LYS A 107 23.65 -1.21 0.87
C LYS A 107 23.35 -1.26 2.38
N ARG A 108 22.08 -1.48 2.76
CA ARG A 108 21.69 -1.62 4.17
C ARG A 108 22.17 -2.93 4.79
N ARG A 109 22.15 -4.03 4.03
CA ARG A 109 22.50 -5.38 4.51
C ARG A 109 24.01 -5.63 4.58
N TYR A 110 24.77 -5.01 3.69
CA TYR A 110 26.22 -5.25 3.52
C TYR A 110 27.06 -3.97 3.72
N GLY A 111 26.53 -2.97 4.42
CA GLY A 111 27.08 -1.62 4.59
C GLY A 111 28.38 -1.50 5.39
N LEU A 112 29.39 -2.35 5.14
CA LEU A 112 30.78 -2.19 5.61
C LEU A 112 31.86 -2.88 4.75
N LEU A 113 31.52 -3.54 3.63
CA LEU A 113 32.54 -4.13 2.73
C LEU A 113 32.40 -3.55 1.32
N SER A 114 32.78 -2.28 1.16
CA SER A 114 33.29 -1.79 -0.11
C SER A 114 34.81 -1.96 -0.07
N THR A 115 35.29 -3.11 -0.55
CA THR A 115 36.73 -3.33 -0.79
C THR A 115 36.96 -3.49 -2.28
N GLY A 116 37.97 -2.74 -2.77
CA GLY A 116 38.60 -2.83 -4.10
C GLY A 116 38.05 -1.83 -5.13
N SER A 117 38.82 -0.97 -5.79
CA SER A 117 40.26 -0.69 -5.83
C SER A 117 40.44 0.64 -6.56
N ASP A 118 41.34 1.50 -6.06
CA ASP A 118 42.30 2.34 -6.81
C ASP A 118 42.61 3.63 -6.04
N SER A 119 43.69 3.59 -5.26
CA SER A 119 44.84 4.50 -5.43
C SER A 119 45.84 4.26 -4.31
N ASP A 120 47.05 3.98 -4.75
CA ASP A 120 48.29 3.85 -3.99
C ASP A 120 48.59 5.13 -3.18
N SER A 121 48.87 5.00 -1.88
CA SER A 121 49.65 5.98 -1.09
C SER A 121 49.94 5.46 0.33
N PRO A 122 51.20 5.48 0.82
CA PRO A 122 51.56 4.89 2.09
C PRO A 122 51.45 5.88 3.28
N SER A 123 50.93 5.34 4.38
CA SER A 123 51.37 5.54 5.77
C SER A 123 51.39 6.97 6.36
N THR A 124 50.46 7.27 7.27
CA THR A 124 50.77 7.97 8.53
C THR A 124 49.88 7.51 9.69
N ARG A 125 50.51 7.54 10.87
CA ARG A 125 50.14 7.00 12.18
C ARG A 125 48.89 7.60 12.84
N SER A 126 48.43 6.83 13.83
CA SER A 126 48.02 7.25 15.19
C SER A 126 46.53 7.43 15.51
N GLU A 127 46.15 6.62 16.50
CA GLU A 127 45.35 6.93 17.69
C GLU A 127 43.84 7.13 17.56
N CYS A 128 43.17 6.05 17.95
CA CYS A 128 41.94 6.02 18.73
C CYS A 128 41.75 7.21 19.68
N VAL A 129 40.71 8.01 19.42
CA VAL A 129 39.92 8.70 20.45
C VAL A 129 38.47 8.72 19.99
N SER A 130 37.60 7.98 20.67
CA SER A 130 36.16 8.20 20.60
C SER A 130 35.81 9.53 21.28
N PRO A 131 34.92 10.35 20.70
CA PRO A 131 34.05 11.21 21.49
C PRO A 131 32.61 10.73 21.37
N ALA A 132 32.00 10.52 22.52
CA ALA A 132 30.59 10.28 22.67
C ALA A 132 29.77 11.55 22.35
N LEU A 133 28.52 11.33 21.91
CA LEU A 133 27.35 12.21 21.98
C LEU A 133 27.31 13.49 21.14
N ALA A 134 26.65 13.38 19.98
CA ALA A 134 25.72 14.40 19.49
C ALA A 134 24.49 13.71 18.86
N SER A 135 23.44 13.61 19.67
CA SER A 135 22.02 13.68 19.31
C SER A 135 21.57 13.00 18.01
N LEU A 136 21.33 11.69 18.08
CA LEU A 136 20.38 11.04 17.19
C LEU A 136 18.97 11.34 17.70
N ASP A 137 18.32 12.32 17.10
CA ASP A 137 16.87 12.44 17.19
C ASP A 137 16.25 11.23 16.49
N LEU A 138 15.78 10.30 17.32
CA LEU A 138 15.21 9.03 16.91
C LEU A 138 14.00 9.28 15.99
N CYS A 139 14.10 8.81 14.75
CA CYS A 139 12.97 8.73 13.83
C CYS A 139 11.79 7.94 14.49
N PRO A 140 10.58 8.51 14.60
CA PRO A 140 9.47 7.90 15.35
C PRO A 140 8.63 6.91 14.52
N PHE A 141 9.25 6.05 13.71
CA PHE A 141 8.51 5.13 12.82
C PHE A 141 8.46 3.66 13.28
N SER A 142 8.82 3.38 14.53
CA SER A 142 8.55 2.10 15.18
C SER A 142 7.14 2.09 15.76
N GLN A 143 6.10 2.18 14.91
CA GLN A 143 4.75 1.89 15.40
C GLN A 143 4.68 0.40 15.71
N VAL A 144 4.73 0.08 17.01
CA VAL A 144 4.42 -1.23 17.56
C VAL A 144 3.04 -1.62 17.04
N LYS A 145 2.99 -2.49 16.03
CA LYS A 145 1.74 -2.91 15.40
C LYS A 145 0.93 -3.68 16.43
N LYS A 146 -0.24 -3.17 16.78
CA LYS A 146 -1.19 -3.87 17.67
C LYS A 146 -1.45 -5.27 17.11
N PRO A 147 -1.41 -6.33 17.95
CA PRO A 147 -1.70 -7.70 17.52
C PRO A 147 -3.03 -7.75 16.78
N ARG A 148 -3.04 -8.40 15.61
CA ARG A 148 -4.24 -8.55 14.79
C ARG A 148 -5.20 -9.51 15.51
N VAL A 149 -6.44 -9.08 15.74
CA VAL A 149 -7.50 -9.95 16.28
C VAL A 149 -7.88 -10.98 15.22
N VAL A 150 -7.80 -12.27 15.57
CA VAL A 150 -8.26 -13.39 14.74
C VAL A 150 -9.44 -14.03 15.46
N LEU A 151 -10.58 -14.11 14.79
CA LEU A 151 -11.78 -14.72 15.38
C LEU A 151 -11.66 -16.24 15.42
N GLY A 152 -11.98 -16.82 16.58
CA GLY A 152 -12.06 -18.25 16.85
C GLY A 152 -13.16 -18.96 16.05
N ALA A 153 -13.15 -20.29 16.06
CA ALA A 153 -14.15 -21.09 15.34
C ALA A 153 -15.58 -20.86 15.88
N GLU A 154 -15.72 -20.84 17.21
CA GLU A 154 -16.98 -20.63 17.92
C GLU A 154 -17.54 -19.22 17.70
N GLU A 155 -16.70 -18.19 17.85
CA GLU A 155 -17.09 -16.79 17.58
C GLU A 155 -17.60 -16.61 16.14
N LYS A 156 -16.91 -17.22 15.16
CA LYS A 156 -17.34 -17.20 13.76
C LYS A 156 -18.66 -17.93 13.55
N GLU A 157 -18.90 -19.04 14.22
CA GLU A 157 -20.16 -19.79 14.11
C GLU A 157 -21.33 -19.01 14.68
N ALA A 158 -21.18 -18.43 15.87
CA ALA A 158 -22.20 -17.57 16.48
C ALA A 158 -22.55 -16.38 15.58
N LEU A 159 -21.55 -15.72 15.00
CA LEU A 159 -21.76 -14.61 14.05
C LEU A 159 -22.47 -15.06 12.76
N ARG A 160 -22.15 -16.25 12.21
CA ARG A 160 -22.87 -16.83 11.06
C ARG A 160 -24.33 -17.14 11.41
N LYS A 161 -24.59 -17.72 12.58
CA LYS A 161 -25.96 -18.00 13.04
C LYS A 161 -26.78 -16.72 13.20
N ALA A 162 -26.18 -15.67 13.77
CA ALA A 162 -26.82 -14.37 13.89
C ALA A 162 -27.11 -13.76 12.51
N TYR A 163 -26.19 -13.89 11.55
CA TYR A 163 -26.37 -13.41 10.18
C TYR A 163 -27.54 -14.07 9.45
N MET A 164 -27.82 -15.35 9.70
CA MET A 164 -29.00 -16.04 9.14
C MET A 164 -30.34 -15.46 9.64
N GLN A 165 -30.36 -14.85 10.82
CA GLN A 165 -31.56 -14.23 11.37
C GLN A 165 -31.68 -12.76 10.99
N GLU A 166 -30.59 -12.01 11.12
CA GLU A 166 -30.56 -10.57 10.88
C GLU A 166 -29.28 -10.20 10.09
N PRO A 167 -29.33 -10.24 8.74
CA PRO A 167 -28.17 -9.88 7.90
C PRO A 167 -27.69 -8.44 8.10
N TYR A 168 -28.59 -7.56 8.55
CA TYR A 168 -28.34 -6.15 8.86
C TYR A 168 -28.68 -5.89 10.34
N PRO A 169 -27.82 -6.35 11.27
CA PRO A 169 -28.11 -6.29 12.69
C PRO A 169 -28.24 -4.85 13.19
N SER A 170 -29.26 -4.60 14.03
CA SER A 170 -29.42 -3.34 14.75
C SER A 170 -28.24 -3.05 15.70
N GLN A 171 -28.09 -1.79 16.14
CA GLN A 171 -27.06 -1.41 17.11
C GLN A 171 -27.13 -2.25 18.40
N ASN A 172 -28.34 -2.51 18.88
CA ASN A 172 -28.58 -3.37 20.04
C ASN A 172 -28.12 -4.81 19.80
N THR A 173 -28.45 -5.38 18.62
CA THR A 173 -28.02 -6.74 18.24
C THR A 173 -26.48 -6.83 18.18
N ILE A 174 -25.82 -5.80 17.64
CA ILE A 174 -24.36 -5.73 17.55
C ILE A 174 -23.72 -5.68 18.95
N GLU A 175 -24.24 -4.86 19.85
CA GLU A 175 -23.73 -4.72 21.22
C GLU A 175 -23.94 -6.01 22.04
N MET A 176 -25.08 -6.67 21.85
CA MET A 176 -25.38 -7.97 22.45
C MET A 176 -24.38 -9.03 21.97
N LEU A 177 -24.15 -9.14 20.66
CA LEU A 177 -23.18 -10.10 20.10
C LEU A 177 -21.74 -9.79 20.53
N ALA A 178 -21.36 -8.52 20.59
CA ALA A 178 -20.06 -8.10 21.05
C ALA A 178 -19.83 -8.52 22.51
N SER A 179 -20.83 -8.33 23.36
CA SER A 179 -20.78 -8.73 24.78
C SER A 179 -20.76 -10.26 24.93
N GLN A 180 -21.60 -10.99 24.21
CA GLN A 180 -21.68 -12.46 24.27
C GLN A 180 -20.38 -13.14 23.81
N LEU A 181 -19.75 -12.59 22.77
CA LEU A 181 -18.52 -13.15 22.20
C LEU A 181 -17.25 -12.54 22.80
N ASN A 182 -17.37 -11.63 23.77
CA ASN A 182 -16.27 -10.86 24.34
C ASN A 182 -15.39 -10.15 23.27
N LEU A 183 -16.06 -9.60 22.25
CA LEU A 183 -15.45 -8.87 21.15
C LEU A 183 -15.76 -7.36 21.26
N LYS A 184 -14.99 -6.54 20.54
CA LYS A 184 -15.34 -5.12 20.36
C LYS A 184 -16.51 -4.98 19.38
N THR A 185 -17.40 -4.01 19.63
CA THR A 185 -18.51 -3.65 18.72
C THR A 185 -18.04 -3.44 17.29
N ASN A 186 -16.93 -2.71 17.08
CA ASN A 186 -16.33 -2.52 15.75
C ASN A 186 -15.91 -3.84 15.08
N THR A 187 -15.49 -4.85 15.84
CA THR A 187 -15.14 -6.16 15.29
C THR A 187 -16.37 -6.84 14.72
N VAL A 188 -17.49 -6.82 15.44
CA VAL A 188 -18.77 -7.38 14.99
C VAL A 188 -19.29 -6.64 13.76
N ILE A 189 -19.31 -5.29 13.80
CA ILE A 189 -19.70 -4.45 12.64
C ILE A 189 -18.89 -4.82 11.41
N ASN A 190 -17.55 -4.83 11.54
CA ASN A 190 -16.65 -5.13 10.43
C ASN A 190 -16.84 -6.56 9.92
N TRP A 191 -17.13 -7.52 10.80
CA TRP A 191 -17.40 -8.90 10.39
C TRP A 191 -18.64 -8.99 9.51
N PHE A 192 -19.77 -8.42 9.95
CA PHE A 192 -21.00 -8.39 9.16
C PHE A 192 -20.81 -7.64 7.84
N HIS A 193 -20.07 -6.53 7.86
CA HIS A 193 -19.74 -5.77 6.65
C HIS A 193 -18.96 -6.61 5.64
N ASN A 194 -17.89 -7.28 6.09
CA ASN A 194 -17.07 -8.10 5.20
C ASN A 194 -17.81 -9.34 4.71
N TYR A 195 -18.60 -9.99 5.57
CA TYR A 195 -19.35 -11.19 5.23
C TYR A 195 -20.39 -10.92 4.12
N ARG A 196 -21.03 -9.74 4.13
CA ARG A 196 -21.97 -9.33 3.07
C ARG A 196 -21.30 -8.99 1.73
N GLN A 197 -20.01 -8.67 1.75
CA GLN A 197 -19.27 -8.17 0.57
C GLN A 197 -18.41 -9.25 -0.10
N GLY A 198 -18.26 -10.41 0.54
CA GLY A 198 -17.49 -11.56 0.03
C GLY A 198 -18.25 -12.32 -1.04
#